data_AF-X1A9L0-F1
#
_entry.id   AF-X1A9L0-F1
#
_cell.length_a   1.000
_cell.length_b   1.000
_cell.length_c   1.000
_cell.angle_alpha   90.00
_cell.angle_beta   90.00
_cell.angle_gamma   90.00
#
_symmetry.space_group_name_H-M   'P 1'
#
loop_
_entity.id
_entity.type
_entity.pdbx_description
1 polymer ?
#
loop_
_entity_poly.entity_id
_entity_poly.type
_entity_poly.pdbx_seq_one_letter_code
_entity_poly.pdbx_strand_id
1 'polypeptide(L)'
;MHFRKLDGTNFVHTVAQQAADLGVAVALVWFIFKLVSIVDFKLKKWAASTDNAIDDVLAPLAGRTMRVFIVIIGGILIIQNLTGVKFGALLASLGIGGIAVALATKDSIANFFGTLTILFDKPFQLGERILIDNYDGVVEDVGFRSTRIRTLTGHLVTIPNGKAVSSGVENIGKRPHIRWLTNITITYDTPPDKVEKAVSIIKEILDNHEGMHPDFPPRVYFNGFNDWSLNITVFAWYHPAVYWD
;
A
#
# COMPACT_ATOMS: atom_id res chain seq x y z
N MET A 1 47.86 49.63 -24.34
CA MET A 1 46.62 49.84 -23.54
C MET A 1 46.43 48.64 -22.62
N HIS A 2 46.87 48.74 -21.37
CA HIS A 2 46.76 47.67 -20.37
C HIS A 2 45.44 47.82 -19.61
N PHE A 3 44.46 46.96 -19.88
CA PHE A 3 43.26 46.83 -19.05
C PHE A 3 43.58 45.98 -17.81
N ARG A 4 44.10 46.62 -16.77
CA ARG A 4 44.28 46.03 -15.43
C ARG A 4 43.00 46.28 -14.63
N LYS A 5 42.32 45.23 -14.16
CA LYS A 5 41.34 45.35 -13.07
C LYS A 5 42.11 45.62 -11.77
N LEU A 6 41.51 46.39 -10.86
CA LEU A 6 42.10 46.95 -9.62
C LEU A 6 42.56 45.93 -8.55
N ASP A 7 42.64 44.63 -8.87
CA ASP A 7 42.93 43.54 -7.92
C ASP A 7 44.25 42.79 -8.23
N GLY A 8 45.16 43.38 -9.02
CA GLY A 8 46.51 42.83 -9.22
C GLY A 8 46.62 41.53 -10.02
N THR A 9 45.51 40.85 -10.36
CA THR A 9 45.49 39.62 -11.17
C THR A 9 45.35 39.93 -12.66
N ASN A 10 46.14 39.27 -13.51
CA ASN A 10 46.02 39.42 -14.96
C ASN A 10 44.70 38.80 -15.42
N PHE A 11 43.91 39.56 -16.20
CA PHE A 11 42.66 39.09 -16.81
C PHE A 11 42.80 37.72 -17.51
N VAL A 12 43.95 37.48 -18.14
CA VAL A 12 44.31 36.21 -18.78
C VAL A 12 44.37 35.05 -17.78
N HIS A 13 44.90 35.24 -16.56
CA HIS A 13 44.96 34.19 -15.54
C HIS A 13 43.56 33.84 -15.03
N THR A 14 42.68 34.82 -14.81
CA THR A 14 41.31 34.57 -14.35
C THR A 14 40.50 33.78 -15.37
N VAL A 15 40.60 34.15 -16.66
CA VAL A 15 39.92 33.43 -17.75
C VAL A 15 40.49 32.02 -17.92
N ALA A 16 41.81 31.85 -17.83
CA ALA A 16 42.45 30.55 -17.90
C ALA A 16 42.02 29.62 -16.74
N GLN A 17 41.90 30.17 -15.53
CA GLN A 17 41.49 29.40 -14.35
C GLN A 17 40.02 28.99 -14.42
N GLN A 18 39.11 29.87 -14.84
CA GLN A 18 37.71 29.52 -15.07
C GLN A 18 37.53 28.46 -16.16
N ALA A 19 38.31 28.53 -17.25
CA ALA A 19 38.29 27.53 -18.30
C ALA A 19 38.80 26.16 -17.80
N ALA A 20 39.84 26.17 -16.95
CA ALA A 20 40.35 24.96 -16.31
C ALA A 20 39.32 24.34 -15.36
N ASP A 21 38.69 25.14 -14.49
CA ASP A 21 37.67 24.68 -13.53
C ASP A 21 36.44 24.10 -14.25
N LEU A 22 36.00 24.74 -15.34
CA LEU A 22 34.93 24.23 -16.19
C LEU A 22 35.32 22.91 -16.86
N GLY A 23 36.54 22.81 -17.39
CA GLY A 23 37.07 21.59 -18.00
C GLY A 23 37.13 20.43 -17.00
N VAL A 24 37.59 20.68 -15.78
CA VAL A 24 37.61 19.69 -14.69
C VAL A 24 36.19 19.27 -14.31
N ALA A 25 35.25 20.21 -14.17
CA ALA A 25 33.85 19.88 -13.87
C ALA A 25 33.22 18.99 -14.95
N VAL A 26 33.41 19.32 -16.23
CA VAL A 26 32.92 18.51 -17.35
C VAL A 26 33.57 17.13 -17.35
N ALA A 27 34.88 17.04 -17.13
CA ALA A 27 35.61 15.77 -17.08
C ALA A 27 35.11 14.89 -15.92
N LEU A 28 34.86 15.46 -14.74
CA LEU A 28 34.32 14.75 -13.58
C LEU A 28 32.90 14.23 -13.85
N VAL A 29 32.01 15.08 -14.39
CA VAL A 29 30.65 14.67 -14.74
C VAL A 29 30.67 13.56 -15.78
N TRP A 30 31.52 13.68 -16.80
CA TRP A 30 31.69 12.65 -17.83
C TRP A 30 32.24 11.34 -17.25
N PHE A 31 33.22 11.41 -16.36
CA PHE A 31 33.78 10.26 -15.66
C PHE A 31 32.72 9.52 -14.82
N ILE A 32 31.94 10.27 -14.03
CA ILE A 32 30.85 9.71 -13.22
C ILE A 32 29.76 9.10 -14.11
N PHE A 33 29.39 9.77 -15.20
CA PHE A 33 28.43 9.25 -16.17
C PHE A 33 28.91 7.92 -16.79
N LYS A 34 30.21 7.81 -17.11
CA LYS A 34 30.81 6.57 -17.58
C LYS A 34 30.80 5.48 -16.52
N LEU A 35 31.13 5.80 -15.26
CA LEU A 35 31.02 4.83 -14.16
C LEU A 35 29.60 4.27 -14.03
N VAL A 36 28.57 5.13 -14.08
CA VAL A 36 27.18 4.66 -14.03
C VAL A 36 26.80 3.86 -15.27
N SER A 37 27.31 4.19 -16.46
CA SER A 37 27.08 3.36 -17.65
C SER A 37 27.67 1.95 -17.51
N ILE A 38 28.80 1.81 -16.82
CA ILE A 38 29.42 0.51 -16.53
C ILE A 38 28.59 -0.27 -15.51
N VAL A 39 28.12 0.40 -14.46
CA VAL A 39 27.22 -0.20 -13.46
C VAL A 39 25.91 -0.64 -14.09
N ASP A 40 25.29 0.19 -14.92
CA ASP A 40 24.05 -0.13 -15.65
C ASP A 40 24.24 -1.35 -16.57
N PHE A 41 25.37 -1.45 -17.26
CA PHE A 41 25.69 -2.64 -18.07
C PHE A 41 25.86 -3.91 -17.23
N LYS A 42 26.56 -3.81 -16.08
CA LYS A 42 26.71 -4.94 -15.15
C LYS A 42 25.39 -5.36 -14.53
N LEU A 43 24.57 -4.41 -14.08
CA LEU A 43 23.25 -4.67 -13.50
C LEU A 43 22.33 -5.35 -14.52
N LYS A 44 22.30 -4.90 -15.78
CA LYS A 44 21.52 -5.56 -16.84
C LYS A 44 22.01 -6.96 -17.15
N LYS A 45 23.33 -7.17 -17.18
CA LYS A 45 23.91 -8.50 -17.41
C LYS A 45 23.59 -9.47 -16.26
N TRP A 46 23.56 -8.96 -15.03
CA TRP A 46 23.20 -9.73 -13.84
C TRP A 46 21.70 -10.05 -13.80
N ALA A 47 20.84 -9.07 -14.09
CA ALA A 47 19.40 -9.29 -14.20
C ALA A 47 19.08 -10.36 -15.27
N ALA A 48 19.71 -10.29 -16.44
CA ALA A 48 19.55 -11.29 -17.50
C ALA A 48 20.09 -12.69 -17.15
N SER A 49 20.83 -12.85 -16.04
CA SER A 49 21.29 -14.16 -15.54
C SER A 49 20.41 -14.74 -14.44
N THR A 50 19.38 -14.00 -14.01
CA THR A 50 18.43 -14.39 -12.97
C THR A 50 17.04 -14.56 -13.61
N ASP A 51 16.33 -15.65 -13.31
CA ASP A 51 14.99 -15.94 -13.86
C ASP A 51 13.85 -15.11 -13.17
N ASN A 52 14.21 -13.98 -12.54
CA ASN A 52 13.29 -13.16 -11.75
C ASN A 52 12.79 -11.97 -12.57
N ALA A 53 11.49 -12.01 -12.91
CA ALA A 53 10.81 -10.92 -13.60
C ALA A 53 10.92 -9.54 -12.90
N ILE A 54 11.19 -9.53 -11.59
CA ILE A 54 11.40 -8.29 -10.82
C ILE A 54 12.75 -7.64 -11.16
N ASP A 55 13.81 -8.44 -11.28
CA ASP A 55 15.17 -7.93 -11.53
C ASP A 55 15.30 -7.31 -12.92
N ASP A 56 14.60 -7.88 -13.91
CA ASP A 56 14.51 -7.37 -15.28
C ASP A 56 13.84 -6.00 -15.38
N VAL A 57 12.96 -5.65 -14.43
CA VAL A 57 12.30 -4.35 -14.37
C VAL A 57 13.10 -3.37 -13.51
N LEU A 58 13.60 -3.80 -12.36
CA LEU A 58 14.28 -2.91 -11.40
C LEU A 58 15.67 -2.47 -11.89
N ALA A 59 16.45 -3.36 -12.50
CA ALA A 59 17.79 -3.05 -12.98
C ALA A 59 17.84 -1.89 -13.99
N PRO A 60 17.06 -1.90 -15.10
CA PRO A 60 17.06 -0.77 -16.03
C PRO A 60 16.44 0.49 -15.43
N LEU A 61 15.50 0.37 -14.49
CA LEU A 61 14.91 1.52 -13.80
C LEU A 61 15.94 2.24 -12.92
N ALA A 62 16.71 1.49 -12.13
CA ALA A 62 17.77 2.01 -11.28
C ALA A 62 18.86 2.73 -12.09
N GLY A 63 19.32 2.11 -13.18
CA GLY A 63 20.33 2.70 -14.07
C GLY A 63 19.87 3.98 -14.75
N ARG A 64 18.60 4.02 -15.24
CA ARG A 64 18.00 5.24 -15.80
C ARG A 64 17.89 6.35 -14.75
N THR A 65 17.46 6.00 -13.54
CA THR A 65 17.29 6.96 -12.44
C THR A 65 18.63 7.58 -12.04
N MET A 66 19.65 6.77 -11.79
CA MET A 66 21.01 7.26 -11.49
C MET A 66 21.54 8.19 -12.58
N ARG A 67 21.32 7.83 -13.87
CA ARG A 67 21.75 8.65 -14.99
C ARG A 67 21.07 10.02 -15.00
N VAL A 68 19.76 10.08 -14.76
CA VAL A 68 19.01 11.34 -14.66
C VAL A 68 19.57 12.21 -13.53
N PHE A 69 19.80 11.63 -12.34
CA PHE A 69 20.38 12.36 -11.21
C PHE A 69 21.76 12.95 -11.54
N ILE A 70 22.64 12.18 -12.19
CA ILE A 70 23.98 12.66 -12.57
C ILE A 70 23.89 13.80 -13.59
N VAL A 71 23.00 13.69 -14.58
CA VAL A 71 22.82 14.75 -15.58
C VAL A 71 22.31 16.03 -14.91
N ILE A 72 21.37 15.92 -13.98
CA ILE A 72 20.86 17.08 -13.22
C ILE A 72 21.98 17.71 -12.39
N ILE A 73 22.65 16.94 -11.53
CA ILE A 73 23.71 17.45 -10.65
C ILE A 73 24.88 18.01 -11.46
N GLY A 74 25.31 17.29 -12.50
CA GLY A 74 26.38 17.73 -13.39
C GLY A 74 26.01 19.01 -14.15
N GLY A 75 24.77 19.12 -14.60
CA GLY A 75 24.24 20.34 -15.22
C GLY A 75 24.30 21.54 -14.28
N ILE A 76 23.93 21.39 -13.00
CA ILE A 76 24.04 22.45 -11.99
C ILE A 76 25.49 22.91 -11.84
N LEU A 77 26.44 21.97 -11.71
CA LEU A 77 27.86 22.30 -11.54
C LEU A 77 28.42 23.07 -12.75
N ILE A 78 28.01 22.70 -13.96
CA ILE A 78 28.40 23.38 -15.19
C ILE A 78 27.78 24.79 -15.25
N ILE A 79 26.49 24.93 -14.96
CA ILE A 79 25.79 26.22 -14.96
C ILE A 79 26.41 27.17 -13.93
N GLN A 80 26.75 26.67 -12.74
CA GLN A 80 27.41 27.45 -11.71
C GLN A 80 28.75 28.02 -12.21
N ASN A 81 29.59 27.19 -12.85
CA ASN A 81 30.87 27.62 -13.39
C ASN A 81 30.73 28.63 -14.55
N LEU A 82 29.68 28.51 -15.37
CA LEU A 82 29.45 29.41 -16.52
C LEU A 82 28.82 30.75 -16.14
N THR A 83 27.85 30.75 -15.24
CA THR A 83 27.00 31.92 -14.95
C THR A 83 27.33 32.59 -13.62
N GLY A 84 28.12 31.94 -12.76
CA GLY A 84 28.40 32.41 -11.40
C GLY A 84 27.19 32.34 -10.47
N VAL A 85 26.05 31.77 -10.92
CA VAL A 85 24.88 31.58 -10.07
C VAL A 85 25.25 30.66 -8.91
N LYS A 86 24.88 31.08 -7.69
CA LYS A 86 25.17 30.31 -6.47
C LYS A 86 24.52 28.94 -6.55
N PHE A 87 25.30 27.90 -6.25
CA PHE A 87 24.84 26.51 -6.15
C PHE A 87 23.56 26.38 -5.31
N GLY A 88 23.47 27.10 -4.19
CA GLY A 88 22.29 27.09 -3.32
C GLY A 88 21.00 27.56 -4.00
N ALA A 89 21.06 28.51 -4.95
CA ALA A 89 19.87 28.98 -5.65
C ALA A 89 19.34 27.93 -6.65
N LEU A 90 20.25 27.23 -7.35
CA LEU A 90 19.91 26.15 -8.27
C LEU A 90 19.41 24.91 -7.53
N LEU A 91 19.99 24.60 -6.37
CA LEU A 91 19.48 23.55 -5.50
C LEU A 91 18.10 23.89 -4.94
N ALA A 92 17.85 25.14 -4.54
CA ALA A 92 16.56 25.56 -4.01
C ALA A 92 15.45 25.40 -5.07
N SER A 93 15.70 25.77 -6.33
CA SER A 93 14.73 25.60 -7.42
C SER A 93 14.46 24.13 -7.73
N LEU A 94 15.48 23.27 -7.70
CA LEU A 94 15.32 21.82 -7.81
C LEU A 94 14.60 21.21 -6.62
N GLY A 95 14.78 21.75 -5.40
CA GLY A 95 14.02 21.32 -4.23
C GLY A 95 12.51 21.53 -4.44
N ILE A 96 12.12 22.72 -4.92
CA ILE A 96 10.72 23.02 -5.25
C ILE A 96 10.21 22.11 -6.38
N GLY A 97 10.98 21.95 -7.45
CA GLY A 97 10.62 21.05 -8.56
C GLY A 97 10.51 19.58 -8.12
N GLY A 98 11.40 19.13 -7.23
CA GLY A 98 11.41 17.79 -6.66
C GLY A 98 10.18 17.51 -5.79
N ILE A 99 9.75 18.47 -4.99
CA ILE A 99 8.49 18.36 -4.21
C ILE A 99 7.29 18.22 -5.15
N ALA A 100 7.24 19.00 -6.24
CA ALA A 100 6.15 18.88 -7.21
C ALA A 100 6.09 17.48 -7.86
N VAL A 101 7.25 16.93 -8.23
CA VAL A 101 7.34 15.55 -8.76
C VAL A 101 6.97 14.51 -7.70
N ALA A 102 7.41 14.68 -6.45
CA ALA A 102 7.07 13.78 -5.36
C ALA A 102 5.56 13.76 -5.07
N LEU A 103 4.92 14.93 -5.05
CA LEU A 103 3.47 15.06 -4.91
C LEU A 103 2.73 14.39 -6.08
N ALA A 104 3.20 14.59 -7.31
CA ALA A 104 2.61 13.97 -8.50
C ALA A 104 2.74 12.45 -8.53
N THR A 105 3.80 11.90 -7.93
CA THR A 105 4.09 10.44 -7.91
C THR A 105 3.66 9.73 -6.64
N LYS A 106 3.19 10.47 -5.63
CA LYS A 106 2.79 9.95 -4.31
C LYS A 106 1.90 8.71 -4.40
N ASP A 107 0.84 8.76 -5.20
CA ASP A 107 -0.12 7.66 -5.29
C ASP A 107 0.47 6.41 -5.94
N SER A 108 1.38 6.58 -6.91
CA SER A 108 2.05 5.45 -7.55
C SER A 108 2.98 4.74 -6.57
N ILE A 109 3.72 5.51 -5.77
CA ILE A 109 4.59 4.97 -4.71
C ILE A 109 3.74 4.26 -3.64
N ALA A 110 2.66 4.89 -3.19
CA ALA A 110 1.76 4.31 -2.19
C ALA A 110 1.17 2.97 -2.65
N ASN A 111 0.75 2.86 -3.90
CA ASN A 111 0.22 1.61 -4.44
C ASN A 111 1.29 0.54 -4.61
N PHE A 112 2.50 0.90 -5.02
CA PHE A 112 3.62 -0.04 -5.11
C PHE A 112 3.94 -0.68 -3.75
N PHE A 113 4.10 0.15 -2.71
CA PHE A 113 4.32 -0.35 -1.36
C PHE A 113 3.11 -1.13 -0.84
N GLY A 114 1.88 -0.72 -1.18
CA GLY A 114 0.68 -1.49 -0.88
C GLY A 114 0.73 -2.90 -1.46
N THR A 115 1.17 -3.07 -2.70
CA THR A 115 1.34 -4.40 -3.32
C THR A 115 2.37 -5.25 -2.59
N LEU A 116 3.51 -4.66 -2.21
CA LEU A 116 4.55 -5.36 -1.45
C LEU A 116 4.02 -5.81 -0.08
N THR A 117 3.29 -4.95 0.63
CA THR A 117 2.67 -5.30 1.92
C THR A 117 1.67 -6.44 1.76
N ILE A 118 0.80 -6.41 0.73
CA ILE A 118 -0.14 -7.51 0.47
C ILE A 118 0.62 -8.83 0.22
N LEU A 119 1.74 -8.78 -0.51
CA LEU A 119 2.52 -9.96 -0.85
C LEU A 119 3.27 -10.56 0.35
N PHE A 120 3.90 -9.71 1.18
CA PHE A 120 4.73 -10.15 2.31
C PHE A 120 3.90 -10.46 3.55
N ASP A 121 2.97 -9.58 3.93
CA ASP A 121 2.20 -9.71 5.17
C ASP A 121 0.94 -10.57 4.98
N LYS A 122 0.51 -10.75 3.72
CA LYS A 122 -0.67 -11.55 3.33
C LYS A 122 -1.90 -11.31 4.21
N PRO A 123 -2.33 -10.03 4.41
CA PRO A 123 -3.54 -9.72 5.18
C PRO A 123 -4.76 -10.45 4.58
N PHE A 124 -4.78 -10.59 3.25
CA PHE A 124 -5.72 -11.39 2.49
C PHE A 124 -5.03 -12.03 1.28
N GLN A 125 -5.68 -13.03 0.70
CA GLN A 125 -5.21 -13.77 -0.47
C GLN A 125 -6.31 -13.89 -1.55
N LEU A 126 -5.90 -14.30 -2.75
CA LEU A 126 -6.81 -14.62 -3.85
C LEU A 126 -7.84 -15.67 -3.39
N GLY A 127 -9.11 -15.44 -3.70
CA GLY A 127 -10.22 -16.31 -3.33
C GLY A 127 -10.77 -16.11 -1.92
N GLU A 128 -10.14 -15.29 -1.08
CA GLU A 128 -10.70 -14.98 0.25
C GLU A 128 -11.79 -13.89 0.13
N ARG A 129 -12.86 -14.03 0.92
CA ARG A 129 -13.87 -12.99 1.08
C ARG A 129 -13.36 -11.96 2.09
N ILE A 130 -13.36 -10.70 1.69
CA ILE A 130 -12.92 -9.58 2.52
C ILE A 130 -13.93 -8.45 2.47
N LEU A 131 -13.95 -7.67 3.55
CA LEU A 131 -14.64 -6.40 3.63
C LEU A 131 -13.61 -5.28 3.72
N ILE A 132 -13.61 -4.40 2.72
CA ILE A 132 -12.78 -3.19 2.67
C ILE A 132 -13.70 -1.99 2.46
N ASP A 133 -13.63 -1.00 3.34
CA ASP A 133 -14.58 0.12 3.40
C ASP A 133 -16.03 -0.40 3.45
N ASN A 134 -16.78 -0.27 2.34
CA ASN A 134 -18.17 -0.72 2.19
C ASN A 134 -18.30 -1.85 1.15
N TYR A 135 -17.18 -2.41 0.69
CA TYR A 135 -17.16 -3.44 -0.34
C TYR A 135 -16.93 -4.81 0.29
N ASP A 136 -17.99 -5.61 0.33
CA ASP A 136 -17.97 -7.00 0.78
C ASP A 136 -17.95 -7.94 -0.43
N GLY A 137 -16.87 -8.69 -0.59
CA GLY A 137 -16.72 -9.57 -1.74
C GLY A 137 -15.48 -10.46 -1.72
N VAL A 138 -15.33 -11.27 -2.76
CA VAL A 138 -14.22 -12.21 -2.92
C VAL A 138 -13.11 -11.56 -3.74
N VAL A 139 -11.86 -11.71 -3.29
CA VAL A 139 -10.68 -11.23 -4.04
C VAL A 139 -10.48 -12.09 -5.28
N GLU A 140 -10.55 -11.48 -6.45
CA GLU A 140 -10.33 -12.16 -7.73
C GLU A 140 -8.91 -12.02 -8.25
N ASP A 141 -8.30 -10.86 -8.03
CA ASP A 141 -6.98 -10.53 -8.55
C ASP A 141 -6.27 -9.49 -7.68
N VAL A 142 -4.95 -9.65 -7.52
CA VAL A 142 -4.07 -8.67 -6.86
C VAL A 142 -3.03 -8.24 -7.89
N GLY A 143 -3.34 -7.15 -8.59
CA GLY A 143 -2.45 -6.59 -9.60
C GLY A 143 -1.37 -5.68 -8.99
N PHE A 144 -0.52 -5.12 -9.86
CA PHE A 144 0.62 -4.27 -9.46
C PHE A 144 0.23 -2.96 -8.74
N ARG A 145 -0.94 -2.39 -9.06
CA ARG A 145 -1.42 -1.12 -8.48
C ARG A 145 -2.72 -1.27 -7.70
N SER A 146 -3.51 -2.31 -8.00
CA SER A 146 -4.87 -2.44 -7.50
C SER A 146 -5.28 -3.89 -7.31
N THR A 147 -6.16 -4.10 -6.33
CA THR A 147 -6.82 -5.36 -6.03
C THR A 147 -8.25 -5.31 -6.58
N ARG A 148 -8.71 -6.41 -7.18
CA ARG A 148 -10.06 -6.56 -7.71
C ARG A 148 -10.87 -7.48 -6.83
N ILE A 149 -12.04 -7.02 -6.41
CA ILE A 149 -12.94 -7.73 -5.51
C ILE A 149 -14.29 -7.86 -6.22
N ARG A 150 -14.85 -9.06 -6.29
CA ARG A 150 -16.22 -9.26 -6.76
C ARG A 150 -17.17 -9.25 -5.57
N THR A 151 -18.06 -8.27 -5.53
CA THR A 151 -19.06 -8.14 -4.46
C THR A 151 -20.05 -9.31 -4.50
N LEU A 152 -20.75 -9.55 -3.40
CA LEU A 152 -21.83 -10.55 -3.35
C LEU A 152 -22.97 -10.26 -4.32
N THR A 153 -23.13 -8.99 -4.74
CA THR A 153 -24.07 -8.56 -5.77
C THR A 153 -23.56 -8.78 -7.20
N GLY A 154 -22.33 -9.29 -7.37
CA GLY A 154 -21.73 -9.65 -8.65
C GLY A 154 -20.88 -8.55 -9.32
N HIS A 155 -20.80 -7.35 -8.73
CA HIS A 155 -20.02 -6.23 -9.28
C HIS A 155 -18.52 -6.41 -9.04
N LEU A 156 -17.71 -6.06 -10.03
CA LEU A 156 -16.26 -6.04 -9.89
C LEU A 156 -15.77 -4.66 -9.44
N VAL A 157 -15.24 -4.58 -8.23
CA VAL A 157 -14.71 -3.36 -7.62
C VAL A 157 -13.19 -3.39 -7.68
N THR A 158 -12.59 -2.28 -8.12
CA THR A 158 -11.13 -2.12 -8.18
C THR A 158 -10.69 -1.14 -7.10
N ILE A 159 -9.83 -1.60 -6.19
CA ILE A 159 -9.32 -0.80 -5.06
C ILE A 159 -7.81 -0.60 -5.23
N PRO A 160 -7.29 0.63 -5.19
CA PRO A 160 -5.85 0.88 -5.18
C PRO A 160 -5.19 0.17 -3.99
N ASN A 161 -4.07 -0.53 -4.21
CA ASN A 161 -3.43 -1.34 -3.17
C ASN A 161 -2.97 -0.51 -1.97
N GLY A 162 -2.50 0.72 -2.23
CA GLY A 162 -2.11 1.65 -1.17
C GLY A 162 -3.30 2.00 -0.28
N LYS A 163 -4.49 2.13 -0.88
CA LYS A 163 -5.73 2.35 -0.13
C LYS A 163 -6.13 1.09 0.65
N ALA A 164 -6.14 -0.07 -0.01
CA ALA A 164 -6.54 -1.35 0.60
C ALA A 164 -5.74 -1.69 1.86
N VAL A 165 -4.42 -1.42 1.85
CA VAL A 165 -3.55 -1.64 3.01
C VAL A 165 -3.70 -0.56 4.08
N SER A 166 -3.96 0.70 3.69
CA SER A 166 -4.18 1.80 4.64
C SER A 166 -5.56 1.75 5.31
N SER A 167 -6.55 1.16 4.65
CA SER A 167 -7.87 0.87 5.21
C SER A 167 -7.78 -0.38 6.08
N GLY A 168 -8.54 -0.42 7.18
CA GLY A 168 -8.73 -1.68 7.90
C GLY A 168 -9.38 -2.72 6.97
N VAL A 169 -8.76 -3.89 6.85
CA VAL A 169 -9.30 -5.01 6.07
C VAL A 169 -9.84 -6.06 7.03
N GLU A 170 -11.13 -6.34 6.92
CA GLU A 170 -11.74 -7.46 7.64
C GLU A 170 -11.72 -8.70 6.73
N ASN A 171 -10.91 -9.69 7.10
CA ASN A 171 -10.81 -10.94 6.35
C ASN A 171 -11.85 -11.95 6.85
N ILE A 172 -13.00 -11.97 6.17
CA ILE A 172 -14.11 -12.88 6.46
C ILE A 172 -13.71 -14.33 6.15
N GLY A 173 -12.87 -14.55 5.13
CA GLY A 173 -12.39 -15.89 4.74
C GLY A 173 -11.54 -16.59 5.81
N LYS A 174 -10.82 -15.83 6.64
CA LYS A 174 -9.98 -16.38 7.73
C LYS A 174 -10.69 -16.51 9.08
N ARG A 175 -12.00 -16.20 9.16
CA ARG A 175 -12.72 -16.26 10.43
C ARG A 175 -12.86 -17.73 10.89
N PRO A 176 -12.60 -18.05 12.17
CA PRO A 176 -12.70 -19.42 12.66
C PRO A 176 -14.15 -19.86 12.91
N HIS A 177 -15.04 -18.91 13.20
CA HIS A 177 -16.43 -19.15 13.60
C HIS A 177 -17.35 -18.07 13.07
N ILE A 178 -18.63 -18.41 12.89
CA ILE A 178 -19.70 -17.44 12.65
C ILE A 178 -20.40 -17.16 13.97
N ARG A 179 -20.48 -15.90 14.34
CA ARG A 179 -21.30 -15.46 15.48
C ARG A 179 -22.75 -15.31 15.01
N TRP A 180 -23.60 -16.25 15.41
CA TRP A 180 -25.03 -16.20 15.16
C TRP A 180 -25.74 -15.46 16.31
N LEU A 181 -26.32 -14.31 15.99
CA LEU A 181 -27.11 -13.50 16.91
C LEU A 181 -28.51 -13.35 16.31
N THR A 182 -29.49 -13.97 16.93
CA THR A 182 -30.88 -13.91 16.48
C THR A 182 -31.84 -13.65 17.64
N ASN A 183 -32.99 -13.08 17.30
CA ASN A 183 -34.06 -12.77 18.22
C ASN A 183 -35.26 -13.64 17.88
N ILE A 184 -35.62 -14.52 18.80
CA ILE A 184 -36.84 -15.33 18.71
C ILE A 184 -37.94 -14.58 19.47
N THR A 185 -38.95 -14.16 18.73
CA THR A 185 -40.07 -13.39 19.26
C THR A 185 -41.27 -14.29 19.51
N ILE A 186 -41.86 -14.21 20.69
CA ILE A 186 -43.11 -14.90 21.05
C ILE A 186 -44.19 -13.87 21.41
N THR A 187 -45.45 -14.27 21.30
CA THR A 187 -46.60 -13.38 21.49
C THR A 187 -46.85 -13.05 22.96
N TYR A 188 -47.41 -11.87 23.23
CA TYR A 188 -47.65 -11.35 24.59
C TYR A 188 -48.67 -12.14 25.43
N ASP A 189 -49.54 -12.87 24.77
CA ASP A 189 -50.47 -13.83 25.40
C ASP A 189 -49.76 -15.06 25.96
N THR A 190 -48.44 -15.21 25.74
CA THR A 190 -47.63 -16.28 26.31
C THR A 190 -47.38 -16.03 27.80
N PRO A 191 -47.89 -16.90 28.70
CA PRO A 191 -47.65 -16.78 30.13
C PRO A 191 -46.16 -16.92 30.51
N PRO A 192 -45.68 -16.30 31.60
CA PRO A 192 -44.26 -16.30 31.99
C PRO A 192 -43.62 -17.70 32.10
N ASP A 193 -44.34 -18.69 32.62
CA ASP A 193 -43.88 -20.09 32.74
C ASP A 193 -43.57 -20.70 31.37
N LYS A 194 -44.35 -20.35 30.34
CA LYS A 194 -44.10 -20.80 28.97
C LYS A 194 -42.91 -20.08 28.33
N VAL A 195 -42.66 -18.82 28.70
CA VAL A 195 -41.48 -18.07 28.26
C VAL A 195 -40.20 -18.72 28.80
N GLU A 196 -40.17 -19.03 30.09
CA GLU A 196 -39.03 -19.73 30.72
C GLU A 196 -38.82 -21.12 30.11
N LYS A 197 -39.92 -21.83 29.82
CA LYS A 197 -39.87 -23.12 29.12
C LYS A 197 -39.31 -22.97 27.70
N ALA A 198 -39.71 -21.94 26.96
CA ALA A 198 -39.18 -21.68 25.62
C ALA A 198 -37.67 -21.42 25.65
N VAL A 199 -37.18 -20.61 26.61
CA VAL A 199 -35.73 -20.40 26.81
C VAL A 199 -35.01 -21.71 27.08
N SER A 200 -35.58 -22.56 27.95
CA SER A 200 -34.98 -23.86 28.29
C SER A 200 -34.92 -24.81 27.08
N ILE A 201 -35.99 -24.88 26.28
CA ILE A 201 -36.05 -25.67 25.05
C ILE A 201 -34.96 -25.22 24.07
N ILE A 202 -34.82 -23.91 23.85
CA ILE A 202 -33.81 -23.38 22.91
C ILE A 202 -32.39 -23.68 23.43
N LYS A 203 -32.16 -23.60 24.74
CA LYS A 203 -30.87 -24.01 25.34
C LYS A 203 -30.58 -25.47 25.06
N GLU A 204 -31.54 -26.36 25.29
CA GLU A 204 -31.41 -27.80 25.04
C GLU A 204 -31.14 -28.12 23.57
N ILE A 205 -31.81 -27.43 22.64
CA ILE A 205 -31.57 -27.60 21.19
C ILE A 205 -30.14 -27.21 20.80
N LEU A 206 -29.61 -26.15 21.40
CA LEU A 206 -28.27 -25.66 21.11
C LEU A 206 -27.19 -26.43 21.90
N ASP A 207 -27.58 -27.13 22.96
CA ASP A 207 -26.67 -27.95 23.76
C ASP A 207 -26.28 -29.20 22.96
N ASN A 208 -24.98 -29.36 22.71
CA ASN A 208 -24.41 -30.40 21.84
C ASN A 208 -24.87 -30.37 20.37
N HIS A 209 -25.36 -29.25 19.86
CA HIS A 209 -25.62 -29.10 18.43
C HIS A 209 -24.31 -29.21 17.63
N GLU A 210 -24.36 -29.90 16.48
CA GLU A 210 -23.22 -30.04 15.58
C GLU A 210 -22.67 -28.65 15.19
N GLY A 211 -21.35 -28.48 15.26
CA GLY A 211 -20.69 -27.23 14.93
C GLY A 211 -20.60 -26.18 16.06
N MET A 212 -21.13 -26.47 17.26
CA MET A 212 -21.00 -25.57 18.41
C MET A 212 -19.62 -25.69 19.06
N HIS A 213 -19.01 -24.55 19.37
CA HIS A 213 -17.67 -24.52 19.95
C HIS A 213 -17.68 -24.73 21.47
N PRO A 214 -16.91 -25.69 22.03
CA PRO A 214 -16.91 -25.98 23.47
C PRO A 214 -16.55 -24.78 24.35
N ASP A 215 -15.58 -23.95 23.93
CA ASP A 215 -15.13 -22.78 24.71
C ASP A 215 -16.10 -21.59 24.63
N PHE A 216 -17.08 -21.63 23.71
CA PHE A 216 -18.04 -20.55 23.48
C PHE A 216 -19.48 -21.08 23.56
N PRO A 217 -19.97 -21.41 24.77
CA PRO A 217 -21.29 -22.00 24.93
C PRO A 217 -22.40 -21.03 24.47
N PRO A 218 -23.50 -21.56 23.89
CA PRO A 218 -24.64 -20.76 23.50
C PRO A 218 -25.22 -20.02 24.70
N ARG A 219 -25.61 -18.77 24.48
CA ARG A 219 -26.34 -17.96 25.46
C ARG A 219 -27.73 -17.72 24.94
N VAL A 220 -28.70 -18.14 25.73
CA VAL A 220 -30.12 -17.91 25.46
C VAL A 220 -30.72 -17.29 26.71
N TYR A 221 -31.34 -16.14 26.56
CA TYR A 221 -32.00 -15.46 27.65
C TYR A 221 -33.15 -14.61 27.13
N PHE A 222 -34.15 -14.42 27.98
CA PHE A 222 -35.18 -13.43 27.75
C PHE A 222 -34.54 -12.04 27.84
N ASN A 223 -34.64 -11.26 26.76
CA ASN A 223 -34.02 -9.95 26.67
C ASN A 223 -34.97 -8.83 27.12
N GLY A 224 -36.26 -8.96 26.82
CA GLY A 224 -37.24 -7.95 27.19
C GLY A 224 -38.50 -7.94 26.34
N PHE A 225 -39.27 -6.86 26.50
CA PHE A 225 -40.55 -6.62 25.88
C PHE A 225 -40.35 -5.66 24.69
N ASN A 226 -40.71 -6.08 23.48
CA ASN A 226 -40.72 -5.24 22.27
C ASN A 226 -42.15 -4.74 21.99
N ASP A 227 -42.34 -3.80 21.06
CA ASP A 227 -43.65 -3.20 20.75
C ASP A 227 -44.81 -4.20 20.53
N TRP A 228 -44.53 -5.40 20.00
CA TRP A 228 -45.53 -6.43 19.69
C TRP A 228 -45.10 -7.87 20.03
N SER A 229 -44.00 -8.06 20.77
CA SER A 229 -43.53 -9.39 21.14
C SER A 229 -42.68 -9.43 22.41
N LEU A 230 -42.64 -10.59 23.06
CA LEU A 230 -41.64 -10.97 24.04
C LEU A 230 -40.38 -11.45 23.31
N ASN A 231 -39.21 -10.90 23.64
CA ASN A 231 -37.97 -11.17 22.92
C ASN A 231 -37.04 -12.12 23.67
N ILE A 232 -36.68 -13.23 23.04
CA ILE A 232 -35.63 -14.16 23.49
C ILE A 232 -34.43 -13.98 22.58
N THR A 233 -33.30 -13.54 23.14
CA THR A 233 -32.06 -13.40 22.39
C THR A 233 -31.27 -14.69 22.45
N VAL A 234 -30.85 -15.14 21.28
CA VAL A 234 -30.02 -16.33 21.06
C VAL A 234 -28.68 -15.89 20.51
N PHE A 235 -27.62 -16.35 21.15
CA PHE A 235 -26.26 -16.02 20.82
C PHE A 235 -25.40 -17.29 20.81
N ALA A 236 -24.87 -17.64 19.64
CA ALA A 236 -24.12 -18.87 19.43
C ALA A 236 -22.93 -18.65 18.48
N TRP A 237 -21.93 -19.52 18.57
CA TRP A 237 -20.81 -19.56 17.63
C TRP A 237 -20.82 -20.90 16.89
N TYR A 238 -20.87 -20.82 15.57
CA TYR A 238 -20.97 -21.98 14.69
C TYR A 238 -19.69 -22.21 13.88
N HIS A 239 -19.34 -23.48 13.71
CA HIS A 239 -18.26 -24.01 12.90
C HIS A 239 -18.80 -25.16 12.02
N PRO A 240 -18.38 -25.32 10.75
CA PRO A 240 -17.40 -24.51 10.02
C PRO A 240 -17.94 -23.12 9.69
N ALA A 241 -17.03 -22.16 9.45
CA ALA A 241 -17.40 -20.77 9.20
C ALA A 241 -17.98 -20.49 7.79
N VAL A 242 -18.68 -21.47 7.23
CA VAL A 242 -19.37 -21.38 5.94
C VAL A 242 -20.73 -20.72 6.17
N TYR A 243 -21.01 -19.62 5.46
CA TYR A 243 -22.23 -18.84 5.70
C TYR A 243 -23.45 -19.38 4.96
N TRP A 244 -23.24 -20.13 3.88
CA TRP A 244 -24.28 -20.50 2.92
C TRP A 244 -24.75 -21.94 3.04
N ASP A 245 -24.06 -22.73 3.87
CA ASP A 245 -24.40 -24.11 4.22
C ASP A 245 -25.07 -24.13 5.60
#